data_AF-A0A6J2U454-F1
#
_entry.id   AF-A0A6J2U454-F1
#
_cell.length_a   1.000
_cell.length_b   1.000
_cell.length_c   1.000
_cell.angle_alpha   90.00
_cell.angle_beta   90.00
_cell.angle_gamma   90.00
#
_symmetry.space_group_name_H-M   'P 1'
#
loop_
_entity.id
_entity.type
_entity.pdbx_description
1 polymer ?
#
loop_
_entity_poly.entity_id
_entity_poly.type
_entity_poly.pdbx_seq_one_letter_code
_entity_poly.pdbx_strand_id
1 'polypeptide(L)'
;MARNWCVLAIALIALGSSQALECYVCDSDNAKCITNVASIDKETCTEDEISCYTKSDITGKVTRGCLAKDDNNCSSPDCFQCSDSGCNTHPICKKCEASDPDCSQTDAKADEYNQVCELGNMCVKQLNDAKRVVRGCGDGKSCESNTEACIACVGPNCNEGIYPESRLQCYQCENCNFLNNNSSMPCLVYDDAEKCYARAESADTMQRGCFSDPAAKCSASTTDPKCLSCNENGCNKLKYERNVDCFQCSDADSCAGSQAENIVPPCSKPVGYAETDVCYTQVKDGITYRGCFNERDSQLGECSEATSCTTCISKACNWEETGKVQDSNFTCIRCRSDNFAGCRDAADKIGGEKCTKECTDNKCFTGTWDGIVVRGCLCDATHQMVHQCTDSSDDTCDVCEGPNCNTKAINNASASKPIALMLSVLAAICAVPRLSLK
;
A
#
# COMPACT_ATOMS: atom_id res chain seq x y z
N MET A 1 -19.38 71.60 -71.53
CA MET A 1 -20.18 70.40 -71.20
C MET A 1 -19.26 69.20 -71.15
N ALA A 2 -19.59 68.23 -70.28
CA ALA A 2 -19.01 66.89 -70.12
C ALA A 2 -17.61 66.77 -69.48
N ARG A 3 -17.61 66.73 -68.13
CA ARG A 3 -16.60 66.04 -67.30
C ARG A 3 -16.80 64.53 -67.48
N ASN A 4 -15.80 63.81 -67.98
CA ASN A 4 -15.80 62.34 -67.96
C ASN A 4 -15.15 61.87 -66.65
N TRP A 5 -15.96 61.31 -65.76
CA TRP A 5 -15.51 60.63 -64.55
C TRP A 5 -15.38 59.13 -64.87
N CYS A 6 -14.16 58.61 -64.88
CA CYS A 6 -13.93 57.16 -64.82
C CYS A 6 -14.20 56.72 -63.37
N VAL A 7 -15.35 56.09 -63.15
CA VAL A 7 -15.67 55.41 -61.89
C VAL A 7 -14.93 54.07 -61.91
N LEU A 8 -13.92 53.93 -61.05
CA LEU A 8 -13.28 52.65 -60.74
C LEU A 8 -14.19 51.92 -59.75
N ALA A 9 -14.83 50.83 -60.19
CA ALA A 9 -15.59 49.95 -59.30
C ALA A 9 -14.62 48.94 -58.66
N ILE A 10 -14.31 49.14 -57.37
CA ILE A 10 -13.59 48.16 -56.55
C ILE A 10 -14.64 47.20 -55.97
N ALA A 11 -14.70 45.99 -56.50
CA ALA A 11 -15.47 44.89 -55.90
C ALA A 11 -14.69 44.35 -54.70
N LEU A 12 -15.12 44.71 -53.49
CA LEU A 12 -14.72 44.06 -52.24
C LEU A 12 -15.45 42.71 -52.16
N ILE A 13 -14.77 41.64 -52.59
CA ILE A 13 -15.20 40.27 -52.28
C ILE A 13 -14.82 40.04 -50.82
N ALA A 14 -15.81 40.12 -49.92
CA ALA A 14 -15.67 39.60 -48.57
C ALA A 14 -15.63 38.06 -48.67
N LEU A 15 -14.43 37.49 -48.74
CA LEU A 15 -14.21 36.08 -48.46
C LEU A 15 -14.46 35.89 -46.97
N GLY A 16 -15.72 35.67 -46.59
CA GLY A 16 -16.05 35.05 -45.33
C GLY A 16 -15.55 33.62 -45.39
N SER A 17 -14.31 33.37 -44.95
CA SER A 17 -13.83 32.02 -44.71
C SER A 17 -14.62 31.43 -43.55
N SER A 18 -15.75 30.80 -43.86
CA SER A 18 -16.42 29.86 -42.96
C SER A 18 -15.43 28.71 -42.75
N GLN A 19 -14.63 28.78 -41.69
CA GLN A 19 -13.74 27.68 -41.34
C GLN A 19 -14.62 26.49 -40.96
N ALA A 20 -14.40 25.35 -41.59
CA ALA A 20 -15.10 24.12 -41.24
C ALA A 20 -14.78 23.78 -39.77
N LEU A 21 -15.79 23.34 -39.01
CA LEU A 21 -15.58 22.90 -37.63
C LEU A 21 -14.65 21.69 -37.65
N GLU A 22 -13.63 21.70 -36.80
CA GLU A 22 -12.75 20.56 -36.61
C GLU A 22 -12.78 20.17 -35.14
N CYS A 23 -12.95 18.89 -34.84
CA CYS A 23 -13.01 18.38 -33.48
C CYS A 23 -11.95 17.31 -33.27
N TYR A 24 -11.52 17.09 -32.03
CA TYR A 24 -10.78 15.87 -31.70
C TYR A 24 -11.75 14.68 -31.80
N VAL A 25 -11.37 13.67 -32.58
CA VAL A 25 -12.13 12.43 -32.75
C VAL A 25 -11.29 11.27 -32.22
N CYS A 26 -11.74 10.67 -31.11
CA CYS A 26 -11.03 9.56 -30.48
C CYS A 26 -11.91 8.86 -29.43
N ASP A 27 -11.46 7.69 -28.99
CA ASP A 27 -11.95 7.06 -27.78
C ASP A 27 -10.80 6.65 -26.84
N SER A 28 -11.14 6.22 -25.63
CA SER A 28 -10.18 5.83 -24.61
C SER A 28 -9.41 4.54 -24.91
N ASP A 29 -9.70 3.83 -26.01
CA ASP A 29 -8.82 2.76 -26.48
C ASP A 29 -7.47 3.35 -26.93
N ASN A 30 -7.47 4.62 -27.34
CA ASN A 30 -6.28 5.45 -27.44
C ASN A 30 -6.08 6.25 -26.15
N ALA A 31 -5.09 5.87 -25.34
CA ALA A 31 -4.77 6.52 -24.06
C ALA A 31 -4.55 8.05 -24.18
N LYS A 32 -4.14 8.57 -25.35
CA LYS A 32 -4.00 10.02 -25.59
C LYS A 32 -5.33 10.76 -25.57
N CYS A 33 -6.45 10.09 -25.84
CA CYS A 33 -7.79 10.69 -25.82
C CYS A 33 -8.16 11.21 -24.42
N ILE A 34 -7.63 10.56 -23.38
CA ILE A 34 -7.71 10.98 -21.99
C ILE A 34 -6.50 11.86 -21.64
N THR A 35 -5.28 11.38 -21.91
CA THR A 35 -4.07 11.93 -21.28
C THR A 35 -3.47 13.14 -21.98
N ASN A 36 -3.65 13.27 -23.30
CA ASN A 36 -3.08 14.36 -24.09
C ASN A 36 -3.82 14.51 -25.42
N VAL A 37 -5.07 14.97 -25.35
CA VAL A 37 -5.94 15.10 -26.53
C VAL A 37 -5.36 16.07 -27.57
N ALA A 38 -4.60 17.08 -27.14
CA ALA A 38 -3.94 18.04 -28.02
C ALA A 38 -2.88 17.41 -28.95
N SER A 39 -2.47 16.16 -28.70
CA SER A 39 -1.57 15.39 -29.56
C SER A 39 -2.30 14.51 -30.60
N ILE A 40 -3.63 14.56 -30.62
CA ILE A 40 -4.47 13.85 -31.58
C ILE A 40 -4.83 14.83 -32.71
N ASP A 41 -4.76 14.36 -33.94
CA ASP A 41 -5.17 15.15 -35.09
C ASP A 41 -6.69 15.42 -35.03
N LYS A 42 -7.08 16.64 -35.36
CA LYS A 42 -8.50 16.99 -35.48
C LYS A 42 -9.04 16.47 -36.80
N GLU A 43 -10.29 16.05 -36.79
CA GLU A 43 -11.01 15.71 -38.03
C GLU A 43 -11.99 16.84 -38.35
N THR A 44 -12.16 17.11 -39.64
CA THR A 44 -13.16 18.07 -40.13
C THR A 44 -14.55 17.46 -40.01
N CYS A 45 -15.43 18.13 -39.27
CA CYS A 45 -16.82 17.73 -39.14
C CYS A 45 -17.60 17.96 -40.44
N THR A 46 -18.66 17.20 -40.63
CA THR A 46 -19.63 17.36 -41.72
C THR A 46 -20.47 18.63 -41.55
N GLU A 47 -21.16 19.07 -42.61
CA GLU A 47 -21.95 20.31 -42.58
C GLU A 47 -23.11 20.29 -41.57
N ASP A 48 -23.62 19.11 -41.24
CA ASP A 48 -24.73 18.92 -40.27
C ASP A 48 -24.23 18.85 -38.81
N GLU A 49 -22.92 18.72 -38.61
CA GLU A 49 -22.24 18.66 -37.31
C GLU A 49 -21.78 20.04 -36.86
N ILE A 50 -22.50 20.61 -35.89
CA ILE A 50 -22.32 22.00 -35.46
C ILE A 50 -21.59 22.15 -34.11
N SER A 51 -21.27 21.03 -33.46
CA SER A 51 -20.64 21.01 -32.14
C SER A 51 -19.61 19.89 -32.03
N CYS A 52 -18.57 20.10 -31.23
CA CYS A 52 -17.73 19.04 -30.71
C CYS A 52 -18.31 18.51 -29.39
N TYR A 53 -18.06 17.24 -29.05
CA TYR A 53 -18.41 16.66 -27.76
C TYR A 53 -17.25 15.96 -27.07
N THR A 54 -17.35 15.82 -25.75
CA THR A 54 -16.60 14.86 -24.92
C THR A 54 -17.58 14.17 -24.00
N LYS A 55 -17.62 12.84 -23.99
CA LYS A 55 -18.52 12.07 -23.14
C LYS A 55 -17.88 10.82 -22.57
N SER A 56 -18.33 10.37 -21.41
CA SER A 56 -18.08 9.02 -20.89
C SER A 56 -19.39 8.23 -20.85
N ASP A 57 -19.33 6.95 -21.20
CA ASP A 57 -20.47 6.05 -21.04
C ASP A 57 -20.51 5.40 -19.64
N ILE A 58 -21.47 4.50 -19.41
CA ILE A 58 -21.63 3.80 -18.12
C ILE A 58 -20.48 2.86 -17.76
N THR A 59 -19.62 2.51 -18.73
CA THR A 59 -18.40 1.73 -18.50
C THR A 59 -17.18 2.63 -18.29
N GLY A 60 -17.40 3.95 -18.34
CA GLY A 60 -16.37 4.97 -18.27
C GLY A 60 -15.48 5.04 -19.52
N LYS A 61 -15.93 4.46 -20.64
CA LYS A 61 -15.26 4.65 -21.94
C LYS A 61 -15.46 6.10 -22.37
N VAL A 62 -14.36 6.83 -22.54
CA VAL A 62 -14.38 8.24 -22.96
C VAL A 62 -14.38 8.30 -24.49
N THR A 63 -15.25 9.12 -25.06
CA THR A 63 -15.30 9.38 -26.51
C THR A 63 -15.36 10.88 -26.77
N ARG A 64 -14.64 11.32 -27.81
CA ARG A 64 -14.63 12.69 -28.31
C ARG A 64 -14.98 12.64 -29.80
N GLY A 65 -15.76 13.61 -30.27
CA GLY A 65 -16.11 13.66 -31.69
C GLY A 65 -16.93 14.88 -32.08
N CYS A 66 -17.40 14.86 -33.33
CA CYS A 66 -18.38 15.81 -33.88
C CYS A 66 -19.80 15.37 -33.51
N LEU A 67 -20.71 16.33 -33.30
CA LEU A 67 -22.11 16.11 -32.93
C LEU A 67 -23.03 16.88 -33.87
N ALA A 68 -24.02 16.17 -34.43
CA ALA A 68 -25.05 16.76 -35.28
C ALA A 68 -25.99 17.67 -34.49
N LYS A 69 -26.52 18.71 -35.15
CA LYS A 69 -27.43 19.70 -34.53
C LYS A 69 -28.64 19.08 -33.82
N ASP A 70 -29.18 18.00 -34.38
CA ASP A 70 -30.40 17.35 -33.88
C ASP A 70 -30.10 16.09 -33.03
N ASP A 71 -28.82 15.83 -32.72
CA ASP A 71 -28.41 14.69 -31.90
C ASP A 71 -28.46 15.04 -30.40
N ASN A 72 -29.41 14.42 -29.69
CA ASN A 72 -29.59 14.57 -28.23
C ASN A 72 -28.79 13.54 -27.41
N ASN A 73 -27.90 12.77 -28.03
CA ASN A 73 -27.09 11.71 -27.39
C ASN A 73 -25.88 12.26 -26.59
N CYS A 74 -25.91 13.55 -26.25
CA CYS A 74 -24.97 14.19 -25.35
C CYS A 74 -25.75 14.97 -24.28
N SER A 75 -25.72 14.48 -23.04
CA SER A 75 -26.38 15.15 -21.91
C SER A 75 -25.49 15.12 -20.67
N SER A 76 -25.52 16.22 -19.92
CA SER A 76 -24.96 16.34 -18.57
C SER A 76 -25.49 15.21 -17.67
N PRO A 77 -24.70 14.70 -16.70
CA PRO A 77 -23.44 15.26 -16.20
C PRO A 77 -22.17 14.78 -16.91
N ASP A 78 -22.24 13.71 -17.69
CA ASP A 78 -21.06 13.01 -18.21
C ASP A 78 -20.83 13.24 -19.71
N CYS A 79 -21.54 14.22 -20.31
CA CYS A 79 -21.29 14.70 -21.66
C CYS A 79 -21.34 16.23 -21.73
N PHE A 80 -20.35 16.79 -22.41
CA PHE A 80 -20.26 18.22 -22.66
C PHE A 80 -20.04 18.50 -24.15
N GLN A 81 -20.58 19.62 -24.61
CA GLN A 81 -20.52 20.06 -25.99
C GLN A 81 -20.06 21.51 -26.09
N CYS A 82 -19.42 21.85 -27.21
CA CYS A 82 -18.92 23.19 -27.50
C CYS A 82 -18.83 23.42 -29.02
N SER A 83 -18.80 24.66 -29.47
CA SER A 83 -18.93 24.98 -30.92
C SER A 83 -17.66 25.55 -31.56
N ASP A 84 -16.59 25.75 -30.79
CA ASP A 84 -15.32 26.23 -31.32
C ASP A 84 -14.46 25.07 -31.87
N SER A 85 -13.61 25.32 -32.86
CA SER A 85 -12.70 24.28 -33.38
C SER A 85 -11.75 23.77 -32.29
N GLY A 86 -11.69 22.45 -32.10
CA GLY A 86 -10.83 21.79 -31.12
C GLY A 86 -11.18 22.09 -29.67
N CYS A 87 -12.41 22.51 -29.38
CA CYS A 87 -12.83 22.93 -28.03
C CYS A 87 -13.12 21.76 -27.08
N ASN A 88 -13.30 20.55 -27.60
CA ASN A 88 -13.67 19.37 -26.83
C ASN A 88 -12.45 18.82 -26.08
N THR A 89 -11.89 19.62 -25.17
CA THR A 89 -10.71 19.36 -24.33
C THR A 89 -11.07 19.24 -22.85
N HIS A 90 -12.32 18.85 -22.56
CA HIS A 90 -12.81 18.66 -21.19
C HIS A 90 -11.88 17.74 -20.38
N PRO A 91 -11.55 18.11 -19.11
CA PRO A 91 -10.77 17.26 -18.22
C PRO A 91 -11.48 15.94 -17.94
N ILE A 92 -10.70 14.88 -17.76
CA ILE A 92 -11.19 13.57 -17.35
C ILE A 92 -10.64 13.29 -15.95
N CYS A 93 -11.53 12.97 -15.01
CA CYS A 93 -11.19 12.68 -13.61
C CYS A 93 -11.77 11.33 -13.21
N LYS A 94 -11.32 10.80 -12.08
CA LYS A 94 -11.99 9.66 -11.43
C LYS A 94 -13.18 10.14 -10.59
N LYS A 95 -14.24 9.35 -10.56
CA LYS A 95 -15.48 9.59 -9.82
C LYS A 95 -15.87 8.35 -9.06
N CYS A 96 -16.15 8.50 -7.79
CA CYS A 96 -16.79 7.47 -6.98
C CYS A 96 -17.35 8.10 -5.71
N GLU A 97 -18.42 7.50 -5.19
CA GLU A 97 -19.12 7.98 -4.01
C GLU A 97 -18.74 7.17 -2.79
N ALA A 98 -18.90 7.75 -1.59
CA ALA A 98 -18.59 7.06 -0.34
C ALA A 98 -19.42 5.79 -0.10
N SER A 99 -20.55 5.61 -0.78
CA SER A 99 -21.35 4.38 -0.69
C SER A 99 -20.67 3.20 -1.40
N ASP A 100 -19.85 3.47 -2.41
CA ASP A 100 -19.04 2.48 -3.10
C ASP A 100 -17.82 2.13 -2.23
N PRO A 101 -17.71 0.89 -1.71
CA PRO A 101 -16.54 0.49 -0.92
C PRO A 101 -15.25 0.59 -1.74
N ASP A 102 -15.29 0.30 -3.04
CA ASP A 102 -14.11 0.25 -3.89
C ASP A 102 -13.49 1.63 -4.08
N CYS A 103 -14.26 2.70 -3.89
CA CYS A 103 -13.76 4.07 -3.85
C CYS A 103 -12.69 4.27 -2.77
N SER A 104 -12.85 3.60 -1.63
CA SER A 104 -11.91 3.64 -0.49
C SER A 104 -10.91 2.48 -0.49
N GLN A 105 -11.28 1.33 -1.06
CA GLN A 105 -10.53 0.07 -0.97
C GLN A 105 -9.73 -0.27 -2.24
N THR A 106 -9.74 0.61 -3.24
CA THR A 106 -8.94 0.46 -4.47
C THR A 106 -8.21 1.76 -4.81
N ASP A 107 -7.38 1.72 -5.86
CA ASP A 107 -6.71 2.89 -6.41
C ASP A 107 -7.56 3.66 -7.44
N ALA A 108 -8.81 3.21 -7.66
CA ALA A 108 -9.75 3.79 -8.63
C ALA A 108 -9.21 3.90 -10.07
N LYS A 109 -8.22 3.06 -10.46
CA LYS A 109 -7.66 3.08 -11.82
C LYS A 109 -8.63 2.59 -12.89
N ALA A 110 -9.57 1.73 -12.54
CA ALA A 110 -10.52 1.14 -13.48
C ALA A 110 -11.24 2.24 -14.30
N ASP A 111 -11.50 1.92 -15.57
CA ASP A 111 -12.09 2.88 -16.49
C ASP A 111 -13.50 3.29 -16.10
N GLU A 112 -14.26 2.42 -15.42
CA GLU A 112 -15.62 2.70 -14.92
C GLU A 112 -15.71 3.93 -14.02
N TYR A 113 -14.58 4.35 -13.43
CA TYR A 113 -14.50 5.56 -12.63
C TYR A 113 -14.24 6.83 -13.45
N ASN A 114 -13.97 6.75 -14.75
CA ASN A 114 -13.74 7.95 -15.57
C ASN A 114 -15.02 8.81 -15.67
N GLN A 115 -14.87 10.10 -15.40
CA GLN A 115 -15.89 11.12 -15.53
C GLN A 115 -15.35 12.29 -16.34
N VAL A 116 -16.17 12.85 -17.24
CA VAL A 116 -15.89 14.12 -17.91
C VAL A 116 -16.26 15.28 -17.00
N CYS A 117 -15.38 16.28 -16.90
CA CYS A 117 -15.61 17.49 -16.12
C CYS A 117 -15.90 18.71 -17.00
N GLU A 118 -16.60 19.69 -16.45
CA GLU A 118 -16.78 21.00 -17.09
C GLU A 118 -15.41 21.67 -17.32
N LEU A 119 -15.30 22.51 -18.37
CA LEU A 119 -14.09 23.27 -18.62
C LEU A 119 -13.79 24.21 -17.43
N GLY A 120 -12.54 24.20 -16.97
CA GLY A 120 -12.10 24.96 -15.81
C GLY A 120 -12.20 24.22 -14.48
N ASN A 121 -12.88 23.07 -14.43
CA ASN A 121 -12.87 22.19 -13.26
C ASN A 121 -11.57 21.40 -13.17
N MET A 122 -11.30 20.91 -11.96
CA MET A 122 -10.16 20.08 -11.60
C MET A 122 -10.62 18.78 -10.94
N CYS A 123 -9.72 17.81 -10.85
CA CYS A 123 -10.05 16.55 -10.19
C CYS A 123 -9.89 16.69 -8.68
N VAL A 124 -10.80 16.08 -7.92
CA VAL A 124 -10.82 16.11 -6.46
C VAL A 124 -10.87 14.69 -5.91
N LYS A 125 -10.15 14.46 -4.82
CA LYS A 125 -10.32 13.30 -3.93
C LYS A 125 -10.38 13.79 -2.48
N GLN A 126 -11.35 13.31 -1.72
CA GLN A 126 -11.60 13.79 -0.36
C GLN A 126 -12.17 12.71 0.56
N LEU A 127 -12.05 12.92 1.85
CA LEU A 127 -12.71 12.15 2.90
C LEU A 127 -14.04 12.82 3.25
N ASN A 128 -15.13 12.06 3.25
CA ASN A 128 -16.40 12.54 3.80
C ASN A 128 -16.38 12.53 5.35
N ASP A 129 -17.50 12.94 5.97
CA ASP A 129 -17.64 12.97 7.44
C ASP A 129 -17.46 11.58 8.08
N ALA A 130 -17.80 10.51 7.35
CA ALA A 130 -17.59 9.12 7.76
C ALA A 130 -16.18 8.59 7.43
N LYS A 131 -15.24 9.46 7.03
CA LYS A 131 -13.85 9.12 6.67
C LYS A 131 -13.71 8.11 5.53
N ARG A 132 -14.70 8.06 4.63
CA ARG A 132 -14.68 7.29 3.38
C ARG A 132 -14.30 8.19 2.22
N VAL A 133 -13.66 7.62 1.20
CA VAL A 133 -13.19 8.36 0.03
C VAL A 133 -14.36 8.75 -0.87
N VAL A 134 -14.29 9.94 -1.43
CA VAL A 134 -15.14 10.45 -2.51
C VAL A 134 -14.23 11.07 -3.57
N ARG A 135 -14.51 10.83 -4.86
CA ARG A 135 -13.78 11.39 -6.00
C ARG A 135 -14.74 12.03 -6.98
N GLY A 136 -14.28 13.06 -7.68
CA GLY A 136 -15.05 13.67 -8.77
C GLY A 136 -14.43 14.95 -9.29
N CYS A 137 -15.23 15.73 -10.02
CA CYS A 137 -14.88 17.07 -10.46
C CYS A 137 -15.11 18.09 -9.34
N GLY A 138 -14.21 19.07 -9.21
CA GLY A 138 -14.35 20.23 -8.34
C GLY A 138 -14.11 21.53 -9.11
N ASP A 139 -14.77 22.60 -8.67
CA ASP A 139 -14.50 23.96 -9.16
C ASP A 139 -13.17 24.49 -8.60
N GLY A 140 -12.77 25.70 -9.01
CA GLY A 140 -11.53 26.33 -8.54
C GLY A 140 -11.48 26.64 -7.03
N LYS A 141 -12.56 26.40 -6.28
CA LYS A 141 -12.63 26.56 -4.82
C LYS A 141 -12.57 25.24 -4.06
N SER A 142 -12.74 24.13 -4.77
CA SER A 142 -12.76 22.80 -4.19
C SER A 142 -11.36 22.41 -3.67
N CYS A 143 -11.29 21.97 -2.42
CA CYS A 143 -10.04 21.67 -1.71
C CYS A 143 -8.96 22.79 -1.79
N GLU A 144 -9.33 24.08 -1.75
CA GLU A 144 -8.38 25.21 -1.84
C GLU A 144 -7.14 25.09 -0.93
N SER A 145 -7.31 24.52 0.27
CA SER A 145 -6.23 24.37 1.25
C SER A 145 -5.38 23.11 1.07
N ASN A 146 -5.71 22.21 0.14
CA ASN A 146 -5.03 20.93 -0.12
C ASN A 146 -4.54 20.24 1.17
N THR A 147 -5.48 19.66 1.91
CA THR A 147 -5.20 18.93 3.15
C THR A 147 -5.16 17.43 2.89
N GLU A 148 -4.68 16.64 3.85
CA GLU A 148 -4.76 15.16 3.77
C GLU A 148 -6.22 14.66 3.64
N ALA A 149 -7.19 15.46 4.09
CA ALA A 149 -8.61 15.15 3.97
C ALA A 149 -9.22 15.58 2.63
N CYS A 150 -8.62 16.52 1.88
CA CYS A 150 -9.17 17.01 0.61
C CYS A 150 -8.03 17.51 -0.30
N ILE A 151 -7.83 16.85 -1.45
CA ILE A 151 -6.83 17.23 -2.45
C ILE A 151 -7.52 17.52 -3.78
N ALA A 152 -7.17 18.65 -4.40
CA ALA A 152 -7.49 18.95 -5.78
C ALA A 152 -6.22 18.95 -6.65
N CYS A 153 -6.34 18.47 -7.89
CA CYS A 153 -5.22 18.34 -8.81
C CYS A 153 -5.63 18.62 -10.25
N VAL A 154 -4.66 19.08 -11.04
CA VAL A 154 -4.83 19.37 -12.47
C VAL A 154 -4.15 18.27 -13.27
N GLY A 155 -4.88 17.69 -14.21
CA GLY A 155 -4.38 16.68 -15.11
C GLY A 155 -5.36 15.51 -15.26
N PRO A 156 -5.19 14.70 -16.31
CA PRO A 156 -6.04 13.55 -16.57
C PRO A 156 -5.92 12.54 -15.43
N ASN A 157 -7.05 12.15 -14.84
CA ASN A 157 -7.16 11.15 -13.77
C ASN A 157 -6.16 11.35 -12.61
N CYS A 158 -5.73 12.59 -12.34
CA CYS A 158 -4.71 12.85 -11.33
C CYS A 158 -5.18 12.51 -9.90
N ASN A 159 -6.49 12.37 -9.73
CA ASN A 159 -7.12 11.94 -8.49
C ASN A 159 -7.26 10.41 -8.41
N GLU A 160 -6.45 9.62 -9.09
CA GLU A 160 -6.24 8.18 -8.85
C GLU A 160 -5.41 7.92 -7.57
N GLY A 161 -5.17 6.63 -7.28
CA GLY A 161 -4.31 6.15 -6.19
C GLY A 161 -5.05 5.91 -4.88
N ILE A 162 -4.45 5.12 -4.00
CA ILE A 162 -4.95 4.93 -2.63
C ILE A 162 -5.01 6.29 -1.93
N TYR A 163 -6.09 6.55 -1.19
CA TYR A 163 -6.32 7.85 -0.56
C TYR A 163 -6.94 7.75 0.84
N PRO A 164 -6.36 8.41 1.86
CA PRO A 164 -5.03 9.02 1.88
C PRO A 164 -3.92 8.01 1.55
N GLU A 165 -2.74 8.48 1.14
CA GLU A 165 -1.60 7.59 0.82
C GLU A 165 -1.15 6.77 2.03
N SER A 166 -1.38 7.30 3.24
CA SER A 166 -1.12 6.68 4.55
C SER A 166 -2.17 5.63 4.97
N ARG A 167 -3.22 5.39 4.18
CA ARG A 167 -4.31 4.47 4.55
C ARG A 167 -3.81 3.03 4.69
N LEU A 168 -3.93 2.49 5.90
CA LEU A 168 -3.52 1.11 6.23
C LEU A 168 -4.27 0.08 5.37
N GLN A 169 -3.57 -0.96 4.95
CA GLN A 169 -4.08 -2.05 4.12
C GLN A 169 -4.02 -3.37 4.88
N CYS A 170 -5.17 -3.95 5.20
CA CYS A 170 -5.25 -5.20 5.94
C CYS A 170 -5.73 -6.33 5.04
N TYR A 171 -5.42 -7.58 5.39
CA TYR A 171 -6.22 -8.68 4.87
C TYR A 171 -7.64 -8.55 5.41
N GLN A 172 -8.64 -8.61 4.53
CA GLN A 172 -10.05 -8.44 4.88
C GLN A 172 -10.83 -9.62 4.29
N CYS A 173 -11.35 -10.50 5.15
CA CYS A 173 -12.06 -11.69 4.71
C CYS A 173 -12.77 -12.39 5.88
N GLU A 174 -13.77 -13.18 5.52
CA GLU A 174 -14.42 -14.13 6.42
C GLU A 174 -14.05 -15.56 6.02
N ASN A 175 -13.90 -16.44 7.02
CA ASN A 175 -13.59 -17.87 6.86
C ASN A 175 -12.32 -18.12 6.02
N CYS A 176 -11.26 -17.33 6.24
CA CYS A 176 -10.05 -17.27 5.44
C CYS A 176 -8.78 -17.64 6.22
N ASN A 177 -8.63 -18.93 6.51
CA ASN A 177 -7.42 -19.44 7.15
C ASN A 177 -6.18 -19.22 6.26
N PHE A 178 -6.33 -19.51 4.96
CA PHE A 178 -5.29 -19.38 3.96
C PHE A 178 -5.50 -18.11 3.16
N LEU A 179 -4.44 -17.32 3.06
CA LEU A 179 -4.43 -16.09 2.27
C LEU A 179 -3.87 -16.37 0.89
N ASN A 180 -4.43 -15.68 -0.10
CA ASN A 180 -3.82 -15.49 -1.40
C ASN A 180 -2.84 -14.30 -1.31
N ASN A 181 -1.59 -14.48 -1.75
CA ASN A 181 -0.45 -13.61 -1.44
C ASN A 181 -0.53 -12.13 -1.93
N ASN A 182 -1.63 -11.68 -2.54
CA ASN A 182 -1.78 -10.33 -3.12
C ASN A 182 -3.05 -9.57 -2.68
N SER A 183 -3.62 -9.87 -1.50
CA SER A 183 -5.01 -9.46 -1.18
C SER A 183 -5.21 -8.55 0.03
N SER A 184 -4.16 -7.90 0.55
CA SER A 184 -4.40 -6.81 1.51
C SER A 184 -5.05 -5.63 0.78
N MET A 185 -6.10 -5.07 1.35
CA MET A 185 -6.84 -3.94 0.80
C MET A 185 -6.86 -2.80 1.81
N PRO A 186 -6.84 -1.52 1.36
CA PRO A 186 -7.06 -0.38 2.23
C PRO A 186 -8.31 -0.54 3.09
N CYS A 187 -8.25 -0.10 4.34
CA CYS A 187 -9.40 -0.07 5.24
C CYS A 187 -10.51 0.79 4.67
N LEU A 188 -11.77 0.42 4.90
CA LEU A 188 -12.92 1.14 4.35
C LEU A 188 -13.02 2.55 4.93
N VAL A 189 -12.81 2.65 6.25
CA VAL A 189 -12.79 3.90 7.00
C VAL A 189 -11.34 4.32 7.25
N TYR A 190 -11.03 5.61 7.11
CA TYR A 190 -9.70 6.14 7.45
C TYR A 190 -9.62 6.50 8.93
N ASP A 191 -8.61 5.96 9.60
CA ASP A 191 -8.24 6.25 10.98
C ASP A 191 -6.70 6.35 11.04
N ASP A 192 -6.17 7.39 11.68
CA ASP A 192 -4.73 7.60 11.84
C ASP A 192 -4.11 6.64 12.86
N ALA A 193 -4.94 6.08 13.75
CA ALA A 193 -4.58 5.04 14.71
C ALA A 193 -5.08 3.65 14.28
N GLU A 194 -5.33 3.44 12.99
CA GLU A 194 -5.87 2.20 12.43
C GLU A 194 -5.03 0.97 12.78
N LYS A 195 -5.70 -0.17 12.91
CA LYS A 195 -5.09 -1.48 13.14
C LYS A 195 -5.74 -2.53 12.26
N CYS A 196 -4.95 -3.50 11.83
CA CYS A 196 -5.45 -4.75 11.32
C CYS A 196 -5.79 -5.70 12.47
N TYR A 197 -6.84 -6.51 12.31
CA TYR A 197 -7.16 -7.60 13.23
C TYR A 197 -7.12 -8.97 12.55
N ALA A 198 -6.88 -9.99 13.37
CA ALA A 198 -7.14 -11.38 13.08
C ALA A 198 -7.90 -11.99 14.27
N ARG A 199 -9.01 -12.69 13.98
CA ARG A 199 -9.84 -13.36 14.99
C ARG A 199 -10.36 -14.69 14.44
N ALA A 200 -10.32 -15.73 15.25
CA ALA A 200 -10.79 -17.05 14.88
C ALA A 200 -11.14 -17.90 16.10
N GLU A 201 -12.10 -18.80 15.93
CA GLU A 201 -12.40 -19.87 16.90
C GLU A 201 -11.89 -21.23 16.41
N SER A 202 -11.80 -21.39 15.09
CA SER A 202 -11.27 -22.55 14.37
C SER A 202 -10.65 -22.07 13.06
N ALA A 203 -9.97 -22.96 12.32
CA ALA A 203 -9.46 -22.65 10.99
C ALA A 203 -10.59 -22.14 10.05
N ASP A 204 -11.77 -22.74 10.10
CA ASP A 204 -12.89 -22.40 9.22
C ASP A 204 -13.58 -21.08 9.60
N THR A 205 -13.27 -20.50 10.76
CA THR A 205 -13.86 -19.23 11.23
C THR A 205 -12.86 -18.09 11.29
N MET A 206 -11.70 -18.23 10.63
CA MET A 206 -10.70 -17.18 10.56
C MET A 206 -11.25 -15.93 9.87
N GLN A 207 -11.24 -14.82 10.59
CA GLN A 207 -11.71 -13.52 10.15
C GLN A 207 -10.59 -12.49 10.29
N ARG A 208 -10.53 -11.60 9.32
CA ARG A 208 -9.51 -10.56 9.22
C ARG A 208 -10.16 -9.27 8.76
N GLY A 209 -9.68 -8.15 9.24
CA GLY A 209 -10.22 -6.85 8.84
C GLY A 209 -9.48 -5.68 9.48
N CYS A 210 -10.05 -4.50 9.33
CA CYS A 210 -9.60 -3.28 9.99
C CYS A 210 -10.45 -2.99 11.24
N PHE A 211 -9.88 -2.32 12.24
CA PHE A 211 -10.58 -2.02 13.49
C PHE A 211 -11.60 -0.91 13.35
N SER A 212 -11.36 0.09 12.49
CA SER A 212 -12.27 1.22 12.29
C SER A 212 -13.48 0.88 11.41
N ASP A 213 -13.42 -0.23 10.67
CA ASP A 213 -14.47 -0.62 9.73
C ASP A 213 -15.77 -1.02 10.44
N PRO A 214 -16.96 -0.65 9.92
CA PRO A 214 -18.24 -0.95 10.57
C PRO A 214 -18.51 -2.46 10.75
N ALA A 215 -17.90 -3.32 9.94
CA ALA A 215 -18.05 -4.77 10.00
C ALA A 215 -17.04 -5.45 10.95
N ALA A 216 -16.17 -4.68 11.61
CA ALA A 216 -15.10 -5.20 12.44
C ALA A 216 -15.63 -6.13 13.55
N LYS A 217 -14.99 -7.29 13.67
CA LYS A 217 -15.28 -8.30 14.72
C LYS A 217 -14.42 -8.11 15.96
N CYS A 218 -13.41 -7.25 15.86
CA CYS A 218 -12.57 -6.79 16.95
C CYS A 218 -12.73 -5.27 17.05
N SER A 219 -13.19 -4.77 18.19
CA SER A 219 -13.25 -3.32 18.46
C SER A 219 -12.00 -2.88 19.19
N ALA A 220 -11.65 -1.58 19.12
CA ALA A 220 -10.49 -1.03 19.85
C ALA A 220 -10.58 -1.22 21.37
N SER A 221 -11.78 -1.46 21.90
CA SER A 221 -12.08 -1.72 23.31
C SER A 221 -12.15 -3.21 23.68
N THR A 222 -11.96 -4.12 22.72
CA THR A 222 -12.11 -5.56 22.99
C THR A 222 -11.01 -6.06 23.93
N THR A 223 -11.40 -6.87 24.90
CA THR A 223 -10.48 -7.66 25.73
C THR A 223 -10.48 -9.13 25.32
N ASP A 224 -11.07 -9.46 24.16
CA ASP A 224 -11.07 -10.82 23.63
C ASP A 224 -9.61 -11.22 23.29
N PRO A 225 -9.01 -12.19 23.99
CA PRO A 225 -7.63 -12.62 23.71
C PRO A 225 -7.49 -13.24 22.30
N LYS A 226 -8.60 -13.59 21.65
CA LYS A 226 -8.64 -14.06 20.25
C LYS A 226 -8.56 -12.93 19.23
N CYS A 227 -8.71 -11.67 19.64
CA CYS A 227 -8.53 -10.52 18.77
C CYS A 227 -7.07 -10.08 18.78
N LEU A 228 -6.28 -10.63 17.86
CA LEU A 228 -4.91 -10.15 17.66
C LEU A 228 -4.90 -8.90 16.79
N SER A 229 -4.05 -7.95 17.14
CA SER A 229 -3.91 -6.69 16.42
C SER A 229 -2.46 -6.34 16.12
N CYS A 230 -2.29 -5.66 15.00
CA CYS A 230 -1.04 -5.11 14.48
C CYS A 230 -1.39 -3.90 13.61
N ASN A 231 -0.43 -3.04 13.30
CA ASN A 231 -0.68 -1.71 12.71
C ASN A 231 0.14 -1.48 11.43
N GLU A 232 0.20 -2.52 10.61
CA GLU A 232 1.14 -2.69 9.50
C GLU A 232 0.44 -3.42 8.33
N ASN A 233 0.76 -3.15 7.08
CA ASN A 233 -0.03 -3.64 5.96
C ASN A 233 0.14 -5.15 5.88
N GLY A 234 -0.99 -5.83 5.78
CA GLY A 234 -1.03 -7.28 5.72
C GLY A 234 -0.39 -7.97 6.93
N CYS A 235 -0.16 -7.29 8.06
CA CYS A 235 0.43 -7.90 9.25
C CYS A 235 -0.47 -8.97 9.88
N ASN A 236 -1.77 -8.87 9.65
CA ASN A 236 -2.77 -9.82 10.10
C ASN A 236 -2.78 -11.08 9.22
N LYS A 237 -1.62 -11.71 8.97
CA LYS A 237 -1.44 -12.86 8.05
C LYS A 237 -1.42 -14.24 8.71
N LEU A 238 -1.37 -14.32 10.05
CA LEU A 238 -1.27 -15.60 10.77
C LEU A 238 -2.44 -16.53 10.43
N LYS A 239 -2.15 -17.77 10.04
CA LYS A 239 -3.15 -18.86 9.98
C LYS A 239 -3.50 -19.34 11.38
N TYR A 240 -4.71 -19.92 11.54
CA TYR A 240 -5.24 -20.42 12.80
C TYR A 240 -4.27 -21.37 13.52
N GLU A 241 -3.65 -22.29 12.79
CA GLU A 241 -2.64 -23.22 13.29
C GLU A 241 -1.31 -22.99 12.59
N ARG A 242 -0.26 -22.69 13.36
CA ARG A 242 1.09 -22.41 12.86
C ARG A 242 2.10 -23.42 13.38
N ASN A 243 3.07 -23.73 12.53
CA ASN A 243 4.20 -24.57 12.90
C ASN A 243 5.29 -23.67 13.47
N VAL A 244 5.95 -24.13 14.53
CA VAL A 244 7.06 -23.41 15.17
C VAL A 244 8.18 -24.39 15.44
N ASP A 245 9.41 -23.89 15.45
CA ASP A 245 10.61 -24.66 15.75
C ASP A 245 11.13 -24.22 17.12
N CYS A 246 11.39 -25.17 18.02
CA CYS A 246 11.92 -24.92 19.36
C CYS A 246 13.13 -25.83 19.61
N PHE A 247 14.09 -25.38 20.42
CA PHE A 247 15.13 -26.27 20.91
C PHE A 247 14.50 -27.35 21.80
N GLN A 248 14.91 -28.59 21.61
CA GLN A 248 14.35 -29.77 22.29
C GLN A 248 15.49 -30.59 22.88
N CYS A 249 15.62 -30.60 24.21
CA CYS A 249 16.65 -31.36 24.94
C CYS A 249 16.25 -31.61 26.39
N SER A 250 16.89 -32.59 27.03
CA SER A 250 16.68 -32.94 28.44
C SER A 250 17.95 -33.50 29.06
N ASP A 251 18.79 -32.65 29.62
CA ASP A 251 20.00 -33.06 30.33
C ASP A 251 20.51 -31.95 31.28
N ALA A 252 21.47 -32.30 32.14
CA ALA A 252 22.01 -31.41 33.15
C ALA A 252 23.12 -30.48 32.65
N ASP A 253 23.77 -30.79 31.52
CA ASP A 253 25.02 -30.15 31.09
C ASP A 253 24.83 -29.35 29.80
N SER A 254 24.53 -30.03 28.69
CA SER A 254 24.39 -29.44 27.36
C SER A 254 23.10 -28.65 27.16
N CYS A 255 22.00 -29.07 27.81
CA CYS A 255 20.71 -28.39 27.70
C CYS A 255 20.63 -27.13 28.57
N ALA A 256 21.42 -27.06 29.65
CA ALA A 256 21.52 -25.89 30.52
C ALA A 256 22.22 -24.71 29.84
N GLY A 257 23.24 -25.00 29.01
CA GLY A 257 23.98 -23.99 28.24
C GLY A 257 23.17 -23.36 27.11
N SER A 258 23.75 -22.32 26.48
CA SER A 258 23.19 -21.72 25.27
C SER A 258 23.19 -22.71 24.11
N GLN A 259 22.08 -22.77 23.36
CA GLN A 259 21.92 -23.66 22.23
C GLN A 259 22.40 -22.97 20.93
N ALA A 260 23.25 -23.65 20.14
CA ALA A 260 23.75 -23.12 18.88
C ALA A 260 22.72 -23.30 17.74
N GLU A 261 22.58 -22.28 16.87
CA GLU A 261 21.49 -22.12 15.89
C GLU A 261 21.36 -23.19 14.78
N ASN A 262 22.26 -24.17 14.66
CA ASN A 262 22.44 -24.81 13.36
C ASN A 262 21.34 -25.80 12.94
N ILE A 263 20.58 -26.42 13.87
CA ILE A 263 19.38 -27.21 13.55
C ILE A 263 18.38 -27.14 14.72
N VAL A 264 17.28 -26.41 14.53
CA VAL A 264 16.17 -26.35 15.49
C VAL A 264 15.03 -27.24 14.97
N PRO A 265 14.67 -28.34 15.67
CA PRO A 265 13.63 -29.23 15.19
C PRO A 265 12.24 -28.59 15.26
N PRO A 266 11.36 -28.87 14.28
CA PRO A 266 9.98 -28.42 14.34
C PRO A 266 9.24 -29.10 15.49
N CYS A 267 8.27 -28.39 16.08
CA CYS A 267 7.27 -28.99 16.95
C CYS A 267 6.41 -30.00 16.18
N SER A 268 6.06 -31.10 16.82
CA SER A 268 5.23 -32.15 16.22
C SER A 268 3.75 -31.74 16.11
N LYS A 269 3.30 -30.82 16.97
CA LYS A 269 1.93 -30.30 17.05
C LYS A 269 1.91 -28.81 16.73
N PRO A 270 0.97 -28.34 15.90
CA PRO A 270 0.82 -26.91 15.65
C PRO A 270 0.38 -26.18 16.92
N VAL A 271 0.63 -24.88 16.94
CA VAL A 271 0.13 -23.96 17.97
C VAL A 271 -0.94 -23.05 17.37
N GLY A 272 -1.89 -22.63 18.22
CA GLY A 272 -2.90 -21.66 17.83
C GLY A 272 -2.30 -20.30 17.47
N TYR A 273 -2.98 -19.56 16.61
CA TYR A 273 -2.54 -18.24 16.17
C TYR A 273 -2.42 -17.23 17.32
N ALA A 274 -3.23 -17.37 18.37
CA ALA A 274 -3.24 -16.52 19.56
C ALA A 274 -2.42 -17.08 20.74
N GLU A 275 -1.81 -18.26 20.57
CA GLU A 275 -0.99 -18.87 21.63
C GLU A 275 0.36 -18.15 21.75
N THR A 276 0.66 -17.71 22.97
CA THR A 276 1.90 -17.00 23.32
C THR A 276 2.98 -17.90 23.89
N ASP A 277 2.59 -18.97 24.56
CA ASP A 277 3.50 -19.95 25.13
C ASP A 277 3.77 -21.05 24.10
N VAL A 278 4.87 -20.90 23.37
CA VAL A 278 5.17 -21.77 22.23
C VAL A 278 6.36 -22.68 22.51
N CYS A 279 7.50 -22.10 22.87
CA CYS A 279 8.65 -22.83 23.36
C CYS A 279 8.77 -22.65 24.88
N TYR A 280 9.36 -23.63 25.55
CA TYR A 280 9.64 -23.55 26.99
C TYR A 280 11.09 -23.94 27.30
N THR A 281 11.53 -23.45 28.47
CA THR A 281 12.71 -23.91 29.20
C THR A 281 12.29 -24.13 30.65
N GLN A 282 12.60 -25.28 31.23
CA GLN A 282 12.25 -25.61 32.61
C GLN A 282 13.38 -26.36 33.29
N VAL A 283 13.71 -25.99 34.54
CA VAL A 283 14.70 -26.72 35.34
C VAL A 283 14.00 -27.51 36.44
N LYS A 284 14.23 -28.83 36.47
CA LYS A 284 13.69 -29.73 37.49
C LYS A 284 14.72 -30.76 37.91
N ASP A 285 14.95 -30.88 39.21
CA ASP A 285 15.89 -31.84 39.82
C ASP A 285 17.33 -31.73 39.22
N GLY A 286 17.74 -30.51 38.88
CA GLY A 286 19.06 -30.23 38.27
C GLY A 286 19.15 -30.57 36.77
N ILE A 287 18.06 -30.99 36.14
CA ILE A 287 17.98 -31.27 34.70
C ILE A 287 17.26 -30.10 34.02
N THR A 288 17.83 -29.61 32.92
CA THR A 288 17.17 -28.61 32.06
C THR A 288 16.39 -29.32 30.98
N TYR A 289 15.14 -28.91 30.81
CA TYR A 289 14.21 -29.37 29.79
C TYR A 289 13.86 -28.22 28.87
N ARG A 290 14.00 -28.43 27.56
CA ARG A 290 13.57 -27.49 26.53
C ARG A 290 12.64 -28.19 25.57
N GLY A 291 11.65 -27.48 25.06
CA GLY A 291 10.82 -28.02 23.98
C GLY A 291 9.65 -27.15 23.62
N CYS A 292 8.69 -27.76 22.93
CA CYS A 292 7.43 -27.14 22.56
C CYS A 292 6.44 -27.23 23.73
N PHE A 293 5.80 -26.11 24.07
CA PHE A 293 4.97 -25.99 25.27
C PHE A 293 3.74 -26.92 25.23
N ASN A 294 3.12 -27.06 24.06
CA ASN A 294 1.98 -27.97 23.81
C ASN A 294 2.36 -29.47 23.76
N GLU A 295 3.66 -29.78 23.87
CA GLU A 295 4.22 -31.14 23.91
C GLU A 295 4.96 -31.41 25.22
N ARG A 296 4.79 -30.53 26.23
CA ARG A 296 5.48 -30.65 27.52
C ARG A 296 5.10 -31.95 28.23
N ASP A 297 6.10 -32.59 28.82
CA ASP A 297 5.89 -33.76 29.67
C ASP A 297 5.13 -33.36 30.94
N SER A 298 3.98 -34.00 31.15
CA SER A 298 3.15 -33.86 32.35
C SER A 298 3.92 -34.07 33.66
N GLN A 299 5.01 -34.84 33.65
CA GLN A 299 5.85 -35.09 34.82
C GLN A 299 6.62 -33.85 35.26
N LEU A 300 6.79 -32.85 34.41
CA LEU A 300 7.45 -31.58 34.77
C LEU A 300 6.56 -30.66 35.60
N GLY A 301 5.26 -30.98 35.69
CA GLY A 301 4.28 -30.18 36.44
C GLY A 301 3.83 -28.93 35.70
N GLU A 302 3.26 -28.00 36.45
CA GLU A 302 2.85 -26.69 35.95
C GLU A 302 4.07 -25.85 35.57
N CYS A 303 4.03 -25.19 34.42
CA CYS A 303 5.08 -24.26 34.01
C CYS A 303 4.80 -22.91 34.68
N SER A 304 5.63 -22.54 35.65
CA SER A 304 5.58 -21.24 36.33
C SER A 304 6.97 -20.85 36.83
N GLU A 305 7.12 -19.63 37.34
CA GLU A 305 8.35 -19.21 38.01
C GLU A 305 8.72 -20.13 39.18
N ALA A 306 7.74 -20.64 39.92
CA ALA A 306 7.96 -21.56 41.05
C ALA A 306 8.58 -22.90 40.62
N THR A 307 8.39 -23.28 39.35
CA THR A 307 9.00 -24.47 38.75
C THR A 307 10.16 -24.14 37.82
N SER A 308 10.72 -22.91 37.94
CA SER A 308 11.82 -22.41 37.12
C SER A 308 11.54 -22.59 35.62
N CYS A 309 10.30 -22.31 35.22
CA CYS A 309 9.83 -22.46 33.85
C CYS A 309 9.61 -21.09 33.19
N THR A 310 10.16 -20.92 32.00
CA THR A 310 9.99 -19.73 31.16
C THR A 310 9.46 -20.14 29.79
N THR A 311 8.60 -19.31 29.21
CA THR A 311 8.02 -19.51 27.88
C THR A 311 8.38 -18.39 26.93
N CYS A 312 8.31 -18.66 25.64
CA CYS A 312 8.51 -17.68 24.59
C CYS A 312 7.79 -18.13 23.30
N ILE A 313 7.69 -17.22 22.34
CA ILE A 313 6.69 -17.30 21.26
C ILE A 313 7.28 -17.45 19.85
N SER A 314 8.56 -17.11 19.71
CA SER A 314 9.28 -17.03 18.45
C SER A 314 9.99 -18.34 18.13
N LYS A 315 10.41 -18.47 16.87
CA LYS A 315 11.28 -19.56 16.44
C LYS A 315 12.55 -19.59 17.30
N ALA A 316 12.91 -20.77 17.80
CA ALA A 316 14.15 -21.03 18.52
C ALA A 316 14.37 -20.11 19.73
N CYS A 317 13.31 -19.53 20.29
CA CYS A 317 13.42 -18.51 21.32
C CYS A 317 13.94 -19.06 22.66
N ASN A 318 13.79 -20.36 22.88
CA ASN A 318 14.27 -21.07 24.07
C ASN A 318 15.73 -21.50 23.92
N TRP A 319 16.61 -20.63 23.40
CA TRP A 319 18.02 -20.95 23.13
C TRP A 319 18.96 -20.58 24.28
N GLU A 320 18.57 -19.63 25.12
CA GLU A 320 19.49 -19.01 26.10
C GLU A 320 19.87 -19.92 27.25
N GLU A 321 21.08 -19.75 27.76
CA GLU A 321 21.56 -20.42 28.97
C GLU A 321 20.62 -20.17 30.17
N THR A 322 20.27 -21.24 30.89
CA THR A 322 19.41 -21.16 32.07
C THR A 322 20.07 -20.37 33.19
N GLY A 323 19.35 -19.44 33.81
CA GLY A 323 19.86 -18.64 34.93
C GLY A 323 20.61 -17.38 34.52
N LYS A 324 20.60 -17.00 33.23
CA LYS A 324 20.98 -15.64 32.82
C LYS A 324 20.08 -14.62 33.53
N VAL A 325 20.72 -13.71 34.24
CA VAL A 325 20.06 -12.57 34.88
C VAL A 325 19.91 -11.47 33.83
N GLN A 326 18.69 -10.98 33.67
CA GLN A 326 18.37 -9.83 32.84
C GLN A 326 19.24 -8.61 33.20
N ASP A 327 19.78 -7.92 32.19
CA ASP A 327 20.41 -6.64 32.44
C ASP A 327 19.31 -5.58 32.62
N SER A 328 19.10 -5.15 33.86
CA SER A 328 18.11 -4.10 34.20
C SER A 328 18.42 -2.72 33.57
N ASN A 329 19.56 -2.59 32.89
CA ASN A 329 19.96 -1.42 32.10
C ASN A 329 19.88 -1.64 30.58
N PHE A 330 19.32 -2.76 30.13
CA PHE A 330 19.11 -3.01 28.71
C PHE A 330 18.21 -1.94 28.08
N THR A 331 18.63 -1.43 26.91
CA THR A 331 17.92 -0.41 26.14
C THR A 331 17.97 -0.76 24.67
N CYS A 332 16.94 -0.35 23.92
CA CYS A 332 16.91 -0.43 22.46
C CYS A 332 16.62 0.95 21.88
N ILE A 333 16.99 1.17 20.62
CA ILE A 333 16.46 2.31 19.87
C ILE A 333 14.96 2.06 19.70
N ARG A 334 14.14 3.00 20.20
CA ARG A 334 12.68 2.94 20.13
C ARG A 334 12.17 4.10 19.28
N CYS A 335 11.76 3.82 18.06
CA CYS A 335 11.27 4.86 17.16
C CYS A 335 10.41 4.30 16.04
N ARG A 336 9.70 5.20 15.35
CA ARG A 336 9.01 4.92 14.10
C ARG A 336 9.34 6.01 13.07
N SER A 337 9.51 5.65 11.80
CA SER A 337 9.94 6.59 10.76
C SER A 337 8.86 7.54 10.26
N ASP A 338 7.58 7.22 10.52
CA ASP A 338 6.43 8.07 10.26
C ASP A 338 6.40 9.30 11.19
N ASN A 339 6.77 9.11 12.46
CA ASN A 339 6.83 10.18 13.45
C ASN A 339 8.21 10.85 13.52
N PHE A 340 9.26 10.14 13.12
CA PHE A 340 10.62 10.62 13.17
C PHE A 340 11.44 10.04 12.02
N ALA A 341 11.65 10.82 10.95
CA ALA A 341 12.40 10.39 9.76
C ALA A 341 13.79 9.79 10.09
N GLY A 342 14.46 10.31 11.13
CA GLY A 342 15.74 9.78 11.60
C GLY A 342 15.70 8.32 12.07
N CYS A 343 14.53 7.77 12.37
CA CYS A 343 14.36 6.34 12.67
C CYS A 343 14.78 5.43 11.51
N ARG A 344 14.56 5.89 10.28
CA ARG A 344 15.01 5.22 9.07
C ARG A 344 16.46 5.57 8.76
N ASP A 345 16.76 6.86 8.71
CA ASP A 345 17.96 7.39 8.05
C ASP A 345 19.18 7.58 8.97
N ALA A 346 18.97 7.60 10.28
CA ALA A 346 19.99 7.99 11.26
C ALA A 346 19.84 7.25 12.60
N ALA A 347 19.49 5.97 12.55
CA ALA A 347 19.25 5.15 13.75
C ALA A 347 20.46 5.10 14.69
N ASP A 348 21.68 5.13 14.14
CA ASP A 348 22.95 5.19 14.87
C ASP A 348 23.12 6.45 15.73
N LYS A 349 22.31 7.49 15.49
CA LYS A 349 22.32 8.76 16.24
C LYS A 349 21.19 8.87 17.27
N ILE A 350 20.33 7.85 17.37
CA ILE A 350 19.21 7.83 18.31
C ILE A 350 19.66 7.18 19.61
N GLY A 351 19.38 7.83 20.74
CA GLY A 351 19.63 7.26 22.06
C GLY A 351 18.71 6.07 22.35
N GLY A 352 19.18 5.14 23.16
CA GLY A 352 18.40 4.01 23.64
C GLY A 352 17.37 4.39 24.70
N GLU A 353 16.23 3.71 24.68
CA GLU A 353 15.21 3.80 25.72
C GLU A 353 15.00 2.42 26.38
N LYS A 354 14.63 2.43 27.67
CA LYS A 354 14.30 1.21 28.39
C LYS A 354 13.07 0.55 27.78
N CYS A 355 13.03 -0.77 27.81
CA CYS A 355 11.85 -1.54 27.42
C CYS A 355 10.72 -1.32 28.43
N THR A 356 9.48 -1.40 27.98
CA THR A 356 8.30 -1.25 28.84
C THR A 356 8.04 -2.52 29.66
N LYS A 357 8.39 -3.69 29.11
CA LYS A 357 8.36 -4.98 29.80
C LYS A 357 9.77 -5.42 30.18
N GLU A 358 9.85 -6.34 31.15
CA GLU A 358 11.08 -7.05 31.49
C GLU A 358 11.46 -7.97 30.32
N CYS A 359 12.55 -7.64 29.62
CA CYS A 359 13.06 -8.44 28.49
C CYS A 359 14.14 -9.40 29.01
N THR A 360 13.83 -10.68 29.14
CA THR A 360 14.84 -11.68 29.53
C THR A 360 15.84 -11.97 28.40
N ASP A 361 15.48 -11.66 27.15
CA ASP A 361 16.23 -12.01 25.95
C ASP A 361 17.20 -10.92 25.46
N ASN A 362 17.17 -9.72 26.04
CA ASN A 362 18.01 -8.56 25.65
C ASN A 362 18.09 -8.36 24.13
N LYS A 363 16.95 -8.52 23.44
CA LYS A 363 16.84 -8.40 21.98
C LYS A 363 16.15 -7.11 21.59
N CYS A 364 16.73 -6.46 20.59
CA CYS A 364 16.11 -5.36 19.88
C CYS A 364 15.67 -5.84 18.49
N PHE A 365 14.67 -5.18 17.91
CA PHE A 365 14.30 -5.39 16.53
C PHE A 365 14.40 -4.10 15.72
N THR A 366 14.63 -4.27 14.42
CA THR A 366 14.37 -3.27 13.38
C THR A 366 13.54 -3.97 12.33
N GLY A 367 12.34 -3.48 12.06
CA GLY A 367 11.60 -3.97 10.91
C GLY A 367 11.04 -2.84 10.07
N THR A 368 10.66 -3.22 8.87
CA THR A 368 10.01 -2.36 7.90
C THR A 368 8.64 -2.93 7.63
N TRP A 369 7.66 -2.09 7.87
CA TRP A 369 6.29 -2.41 7.60
C TRP A 369 5.73 -1.24 6.81
N ASP A 370 5.38 -1.49 5.55
CA ASP A 370 4.83 -0.50 4.63
C ASP A 370 5.74 0.66 4.30
N GLY A 371 7.04 0.42 4.36
CA GLY A 371 7.98 1.53 4.25
C GLY A 371 7.99 2.44 5.48
N ILE A 372 7.40 2.03 6.61
CA ILE A 372 7.67 2.60 7.93
C ILE A 372 8.70 1.71 8.62
N VAL A 373 9.83 2.28 9.03
CA VAL A 373 10.81 1.59 9.88
C VAL A 373 10.36 1.73 11.32
N VAL A 374 10.18 0.60 11.99
CA VAL A 374 9.93 0.54 13.43
C VAL A 374 11.12 -0.15 14.12
N ARG A 375 11.59 0.45 15.21
CA ARG A 375 12.67 -0.06 16.04
C ARG A 375 12.18 -0.15 17.47
N GLY A 376 12.55 -1.21 18.19
CA GLY A 376 12.20 -1.34 19.59
C GLY A 376 12.78 -2.58 20.27
N CYS A 377 12.36 -2.82 21.51
CA CYS A 377 12.66 -4.06 22.21
C CYS A 377 11.74 -5.18 21.71
N LEU A 378 12.28 -6.38 21.47
CA LEU A 378 11.48 -7.50 20.96
C LEU A 378 10.40 -7.93 21.96
N CYS A 379 10.68 -7.86 23.27
CA CYS A 379 9.70 -8.24 24.30
C CYS A 379 8.50 -7.26 24.40
N ASP A 380 8.68 -6.01 23.98
CA ASP A 380 7.60 -5.01 23.93
C ASP A 380 6.69 -5.21 22.70
N ALA A 381 7.18 -5.90 21.66
CA ALA A 381 6.46 -6.09 20.41
C ALA A 381 5.18 -6.91 20.61
N THR A 382 4.21 -6.73 19.72
CA THR A 382 3.01 -7.58 19.74
C THR A 382 3.37 -9.00 19.32
N HIS A 383 2.54 -9.96 19.68
CA HIS A 383 2.70 -11.35 19.26
C HIS A 383 2.93 -11.49 17.74
N GLN A 384 2.13 -10.78 16.94
CA GLN A 384 2.26 -10.80 15.49
C GLN A 384 3.61 -10.27 15.02
N MET A 385 4.10 -9.16 15.59
CA MET A 385 5.42 -8.60 15.27
C MET A 385 6.55 -9.55 15.65
N VAL A 386 6.49 -10.18 16.84
CA VAL A 386 7.51 -11.15 17.25
C VAL A 386 7.55 -12.33 16.28
N HIS A 387 6.40 -12.83 15.84
CA HIS A 387 6.36 -13.89 14.84
C HIS A 387 7.02 -13.47 13.53
N GLN A 388 6.72 -12.28 13.03
CA GLN A 388 7.30 -11.75 11.80
C GLN A 388 8.82 -11.59 11.92
N CYS A 389 9.30 -10.98 13.00
CA CYS A 389 10.72 -10.74 13.25
C CYS A 389 11.55 -12.00 13.50
N THR A 390 10.91 -13.15 13.70
CA THR A 390 11.59 -14.43 13.95
C THR A 390 11.30 -15.47 12.89
N ASP A 391 10.52 -15.12 11.87
CA ASP A 391 10.36 -15.93 10.67
C ASP A 391 11.56 -15.70 9.76
N SER A 392 12.41 -16.71 9.62
CA SER A 392 13.60 -16.65 8.75
C SER A 392 13.29 -16.48 7.26
N SER A 393 12.03 -16.68 6.85
CA SER A 393 11.56 -16.41 5.49
C SER A 393 11.08 -14.97 5.29
N ASP A 394 10.99 -14.20 6.38
CA ASP A 394 10.57 -12.81 6.38
C ASP A 394 11.80 -11.90 6.54
N ASP A 395 12.17 -11.21 5.46
CA ASP A 395 13.31 -10.30 5.42
C ASP A 395 12.94 -8.86 5.81
N THR A 396 11.69 -8.64 6.21
CA THR A 396 11.19 -7.31 6.56
C THR A 396 11.50 -6.92 7.99
N CYS A 397 11.86 -7.86 8.86
CA CYS A 397 12.27 -7.56 10.23
C CYS A 397 13.53 -8.33 10.65
N ASP A 398 14.43 -7.61 11.30
CA ASP A 398 15.68 -8.11 11.84
C ASP A 398 15.69 -7.99 13.36
N VAL A 399 16.21 -9.03 14.01
CA VAL A 399 16.45 -9.05 15.45
C VAL A 399 17.96 -9.04 15.69
N CYS A 400 18.39 -8.30 16.70
CA CYS A 400 19.77 -8.29 17.17
C CYS A 400 19.82 -8.36 18.69
N GLU A 401 20.97 -8.80 19.22
CA GLU A 401 21.22 -8.92 20.65
C GLU A 401 22.16 -7.80 21.13
N GLY A 402 21.88 -7.26 22.32
CA GLY A 402 22.70 -6.23 22.96
C GLY A 402 22.12 -4.81 22.85
N PRO A 403 22.58 -3.90 23.73
CA PRO A 403 21.95 -2.61 23.91
C PRO A 403 22.06 -1.76 22.65
N ASN A 404 20.93 -1.21 22.20
CA ASN A 404 20.85 -0.31 21.03
C ASN A 404 21.45 -0.90 19.75
N CYS A 405 21.50 -2.23 19.63
CA CYS A 405 22.08 -2.92 18.49
C CYS A 405 21.28 -2.69 17.19
N ASN A 406 20.01 -2.30 17.33
CA ASN A 406 19.04 -2.21 16.25
C ASN A 406 19.23 -0.95 15.41
N THR A 407 20.43 -0.81 14.83
CA THR A 407 20.88 0.30 13.98
C THR A 407 20.94 -0.08 12.50
N LYS A 408 20.62 -1.34 12.15
CA LYS A 408 20.70 -1.87 10.79
C LYS A 408 20.03 -0.89 9.82
N ALA A 409 20.77 -0.48 8.80
CA ALA A 409 20.26 0.41 7.76
C ALA A 409 19.24 -0.34 6.89
N ILE A 410 18.07 0.28 6.68
CA ILE A 410 17.05 -0.24 5.78
C ILE A 410 17.28 0.42 4.41
N ASN A 411 17.96 -0.29 3.52
CA ASN A 411 18.17 0.17 2.15
C ASN A 411 16.90 -0.08 1.34
N ASN A 412 16.28 0.97 0.78
CA ASN A 412 15.23 0.83 -0.22
C ASN A 412 15.84 0.32 -1.53
N ALA A 413 16.11 -0.98 -1.63
CA ALA A 413 16.45 -1.66 -2.88
C ALA A 413 15.29 -2.53 -3.41
N SER A 414 14.06 -2.20 -3.01
CA SER A 414 12.82 -2.62 -3.69
C SER A 414 12.10 -1.39 -4.27
N ALA A 415 12.86 -0.49 -4.88
CA ALA A 415 12.38 0.45 -5.89
C ALA A 415 13.48 0.54 -6.95
N SER A 416 13.12 0.24 -8.20
CA SER A 416 14.00 0.08 -9.37
C SER A 416 14.76 -1.25 -9.50
N LYS A 417 14.13 -2.24 -10.16
CA LYS A 417 14.90 -2.99 -11.17
C LYS A 417 15.15 -2.00 -12.31
N PRO A 418 16.41 -1.69 -12.68
CA PRO A 418 16.64 -0.99 -13.92
C PRO A 418 16.22 -1.93 -15.04
N ILE A 419 15.19 -1.56 -15.80
CA ILE A 419 14.99 -2.08 -17.14
C ILE A 419 16.31 -1.79 -17.86
N ALA A 420 17.04 -2.85 -18.23
CA ALA A 420 18.20 -2.74 -19.06
C ALA A 420 17.77 -2.10 -20.38
N LEU A 421 17.98 -0.78 -20.48
CA LEU A 421 17.84 -0.03 -21.71
C LEU A 421 18.99 -0.49 -22.60
N MET A 422 18.69 -1.45 -23.49
CA MET A 422 19.54 -1.79 -24.62
C MET A 422 19.68 -0.55 -25.51
N LEU A 423 20.65 0.31 -25.21
CA LEU A 423 21.15 1.30 -26.15
C LEU A 423 22.00 0.56 -27.19
N SER A 424 21.36 0.15 -28.28
CA SER A 424 22.05 -0.16 -29.52
C SER A 424 22.66 1.14 -30.08
N VAL A 425 23.95 1.35 -29.82
CA VAL A 425 24.76 2.37 -30.50
C VAL A 425 24.95 1.92 -31.95
N LEU A 426 24.17 2.52 -32.86
CA LEU A 426 24.44 2.51 -34.30
C LEU A 426 25.54 3.54 -34.58
N ALA A 427 26.80 3.10 -34.49
CA ALA A 427 27.93 3.81 -35.07
C ALA A 427 28.12 3.35 -36.53
N ALA A 428 27.46 4.03 -37.47
CA ALA A 428 27.71 3.86 -38.89
C ALA A 428 29.02 4.57 -39.27
N ILE A 429 30.13 3.82 -39.25
CA ILE A 429 31.40 4.22 -39.87
C ILE A 429 31.24 4.02 -41.38
N CYS A 430 31.08 5.10 -42.14
CA CYS A 430 31.28 5.09 -43.58
C CYS A 430 32.78 4.95 -43.88
N ALA A 431 33.24 3.71 -44.05
CA ALA A 431 34.54 3.42 -44.64
C ALA A 431 34.44 3.56 -46.17
N VAL A 432 35.16 4.55 -46.71
CA VAL A 432 35.43 4.68 -48.14
C VAL A 432 36.36 3.54 -48.57
N PRO A 433 36.06 2.75 -49.62
CA PRO A 433 37.04 1.84 -50.17
C PRO A 433 37.99 2.62 -51.10
N ARG A 434 39.29 2.57 -50.78
CA ARG A 434 40.35 2.87 -51.74
C ARG A 434 40.26 1.86 -52.89
N LEU A 435 39.91 2.31 -54.08
CA LEU A 435 40.23 1.59 -55.31
C LEU A 435 41.76 1.58 -55.46
N SER A 436 42.31 0.38 -55.66
CA SER A 436 43.67 0.17 -56.11
C SER A 436 43.65 -0.40 -57.54
N LEU A 437 44.46 0.24 -58.39
CA LEU A 437 45.07 -0.23 -59.64
C LEU A 437 44.19 -0.36 -60.90
N LYS A 438 44.25 0.67 -61.75
CA LYS A 438 45.19 0.69 -62.90
C LYS A 438 45.53 2.11 -63.32
#